data_AF-A0A3R8VE40-F1
#
_entry.id   AF-A0A3R8VE40-F1
#
_cell.length_a   1.000
_cell.length_b   1.000
_cell.length_c   1.000
_cell.angle_alpha   90.00
_cell.angle_beta   90.00
_cell.angle_gamma   90.00
#
_symmetry.space_group_name_H-M   'P 1'
#
loop_
_entity.id
_entity.type
_entity.pdbx_description
1 polymer ?
#
loop_
_entity_poly.entity_id
_entity_poly.type
_entity_poly.pdbx_seq_one_letter_code
_entity_poly.pdbx_strand_id
1 'polypeptide(L)'
;MLLHPGGTGGRVDQDATPAAAKPSLTDRRKAALRLEIARATVDLFASQGVAATKGEQIARAVGISTRTLWRHFPSKQSCVRPLLAESLDAATEQLRHCPPDTGLLTFLIDTCERGTLPEADPAVLDLIRMTGTDPALRAVWLQAHDEALPVLRELLAERAGASPDDLRIKVHAATINGALRAAAEEFAQRSATEPDMGPADLAAILRSALRTAAEGLPY
;
A
#
# COMPACT_ATOMS: atom_id res chain seq x y z
N MET A 1 43.06 55.73 -17.53
CA MET A 1 43.42 54.61 -18.40
C MET A 1 42.79 53.36 -17.80
N LEU A 2 41.78 52.77 -18.48
CA LEU A 2 41.28 51.38 -18.36
C LEU A 2 40.61 50.98 -17.01
N LEU A 3 39.47 50.28 -16.86
CA LEU A 3 38.48 49.58 -17.70
C LEU A 3 37.23 49.34 -16.80
N HIS A 4 36.00 49.53 -17.30
CA HIS A 4 34.75 48.89 -16.80
C HIS A 4 34.72 47.40 -17.26
N PRO A 5 33.89 46.44 -16.74
CA PRO A 5 32.43 46.59 -16.50
C PRO A 5 31.74 45.63 -15.47
N GLY A 6 30.41 45.75 -15.36
CA GLY A 6 29.49 44.65 -14.99
C GLY A 6 29.17 44.53 -13.49
N GLY A 7 27.96 44.24 -13.03
CA GLY A 7 26.72 43.85 -13.69
C GLY A 7 25.77 43.34 -12.60
N THR A 8 24.48 43.61 -12.77
CA THR A 8 23.34 42.80 -12.29
C THR A 8 23.28 42.44 -10.80
N GLY A 9 22.67 43.33 -10.00
CA GLY A 9 22.00 42.96 -8.75
C GLY A 9 20.69 42.20 -9.04
N GLY A 10 20.83 40.95 -9.49
CA GLY A 10 19.74 40.02 -9.73
C GLY A 10 19.19 39.50 -8.41
N ARG A 11 17.94 39.89 -8.16
CA ARG A 11 16.97 39.32 -7.23
C ARG A 11 17.07 37.78 -7.21
N VAL A 12 17.63 37.23 -6.13
CA VAL A 12 17.46 35.81 -5.80
C VAL A 12 16.14 35.72 -5.04
N ASP A 13 15.04 35.65 -5.78
CA ASP A 13 13.82 35.05 -5.27
C ASP A 13 14.20 33.61 -4.92
N GLN A 14 14.22 33.31 -3.62
CA GLN A 14 14.35 31.95 -3.12
C GLN A 14 13.17 31.17 -3.67
N ASP A 15 13.44 30.27 -4.61
CA ASP A 15 12.54 29.20 -5.01
C ASP A 15 12.21 28.38 -3.76
N ALA A 16 11.12 28.76 -3.11
CA ALA A 16 10.48 27.98 -2.08
C ALA A 16 9.98 26.70 -2.74
N THR A 17 10.64 25.58 -2.45
CA THR A 17 10.16 24.24 -2.74
C THR A 17 8.70 24.14 -2.27
N PRO A 18 7.74 23.80 -3.14
CA PRO A 18 6.35 23.76 -2.73
C PRO A 18 6.15 22.58 -1.78
N ALA A 19 6.04 22.90 -0.49
CA ALA A 19 5.50 21.99 0.52
C ALA A 19 4.18 21.41 -0.01
N ALA A 20 4.03 20.09 0.04
CA ALA A 20 2.93 19.34 -0.53
C ALA A 20 1.57 20.02 -0.30
N ALA A 21 1.03 20.66 -1.35
CA ALA A 21 -0.23 21.38 -1.27
C ALA A 21 -1.37 20.41 -0.99
N LYS A 22 -2.24 20.76 -0.03
CA LYS A 22 -3.41 19.95 0.33
C LYS A 22 -4.23 19.62 -0.93
N PRO A 23 -4.69 18.37 -1.11
CA PRO A 23 -5.35 17.95 -2.33
C PRO A 23 -6.62 18.78 -2.59
N SER A 24 -6.81 19.18 -3.84
CA SER A 24 -7.94 20.00 -4.27
C SER A 24 -9.27 19.25 -4.10
N LEU A 25 -10.39 19.98 -4.10
CA LEU A 25 -11.73 19.36 -4.08
C LEU A 25 -11.92 18.38 -5.26
N THR A 26 -11.35 18.71 -6.42
CA THR A 26 -11.37 17.87 -7.62
C THR A 26 -10.57 16.59 -7.41
N ASP A 27 -9.39 16.66 -6.79
CA ASP A 27 -8.56 15.48 -6.51
C ASP A 27 -9.25 14.55 -5.51
N ARG A 28 -9.87 15.11 -4.47
CA ARG A 28 -10.65 14.34 -3.48
C ARG A 28 -11.84 13.62 -4.11
N ARG A 29 -12.59 14.31 -4.97
CA ARG A 29 -13.70 13.70 -5.73
C ARG A 29 -13.22 12.57 -6.64
N LYS A 30 -12.07 12.77 -7.31
CA LYS A 30 -11.45 11.75 -8.17
C LYS A 30 -10.98 10.54 -7.35
N ALA A 31 -10.38 10.74 -6.19
CA ALA A 31 -9.96 9.67 -5.29
C ALA A 31 -11.17 8.88 -4.76
N ALA A 32 -12.21 9.58 -4.30
CA ALA A 32 -13.46 8.96 -3.84
C ALA A 32 -14.10 8.07 -4.91
N LEU A 33 -14.23 8.57 -6.15
CA LEU A 33 -14.76 7.79 -7.27
C LEU A 33 -13.89 6.56 -7.58
N ARG A 34 -12.56 6.69 -7.51
CA ARG A 34 -11.66 5.56 -7.75
C ARG A 34 -11.80 4.49 -6.67
N LEU A 35 -12.01 4.88 -5.40
CA LEU A 35 -12.25 3.95 -4.32
C LEU A 35 -13.62 3.27 -4.44
N GLU A 36 -14.65 4.02 -4.83
CA GLU A 36 -15.99 3.48 -5.12
C GLU A 36 -15.94 2.41 -6.22
N ILE A 37 -15.23 2.70 -7.33
CA ILE A 37 -14.98 1.74 -8.41
C ILE A 37 -14.24 0.50 -7.88
N ALA A 38 -13.25 0.67 -7.02
CA ALA A 38 -12.47 -0.43 -6.48
C ALA A 38 -13.33 -1.38 -5.63
N ARG A 39 -14.14 -0.84 -4.71
CA ARG A 39 -15.05 -1.62 -3.86
C ARG A 39 -16.08 -2.38 -4.70
N ALA A 40 -16.76 -1.69 -5.63
CA ALA A 40 -17.72 -2.33 -6.53
C ALA A 40 -17.08 -3.42 -7.42
N THR A 41 -15.81 -3.24 -7.82
CA THR A 41 -15.07 -4.26 -8.58
C THR A 41 -14.83 -5.51 -7.74
N VAL A 42 -14.40 -5.34 -6.49
CA VAL A 42 -14.15 -6.47 -5.57
C VAL A 42 -15.45 -7.22 -5.28
N ASP A 43 -16.55 -6.51 -5.00
CA ASP A 43 -17.86 -7.14 -4.75
C ASP A 43 -18.33 -7.98 -5.95
N LEU A 44 -18.16 -7.46 -7.18
CA LEU A 44 -18.47 -8.20 -8.40
C LEU A 44 -17.53 -9.39 -8.61
N PHE A 45 -16.23 -9.22 -8.36
CA PHE A 45 -15.28 -10.32 -8.46
C PHE A 45 -15.57 -11.43 -7.44
N ALA A 46 -15.92 -11.08 -6.19
CA ALA A 46 -16.26 -12.04 -5.15
C ALA A 46 -17.56 -12.79 -5.44
N SER A 47 -18.58 -12.11 -5.98
CA SER A 47 -19.91 -12.68 -6.21
C SER A 47 -20.03 -13.57 -7.46
N GLN A 48 -19.35 -13.22 -8.55
CA GLN A 48 -19.47 -13.94 -9.84
C GLN A 48 -18.13 -14.36 -10.44
N GLY A 49 -17.01 -14.09 -9.76
CA GLY A 49 -15.67 -14.40 -10.24
C GLY A 49 -15.06 -13.31 -11.13
N VAL A 50 -13.73 -13.24 -11.11
CA VAL A 50 -12.96 -12.26 -11.90
C VAL A 50 -13.22 -12.43 -13.40
N ALA A 51 -13.21 -13.67 -13.90
CA ALA A 51 -13.37 -13.97 -15.32
C ALA A 51 -14.74 -13.52 -15.87
N ALA A 52 -15.82 -13.82 -15.16
CA ALA A 52 -17.19 -13.49 -15.59
C ALA A 52 -17.51 -11.99 -15.49
N THR A 53 -16.75 -11.24 -14.70
CA THR A 53 -16.97 -9.80 -14.52
C THR A 53 -16.52 -8.99 -15.73
N LYS A 54 -17.45 -8.19 -16.26
CA LYS A 54 -17.25 -7.28 -17.39
C LYS A 54 -17.15 -5.83 -16.92
N GLY A 55 -16.42 -5.00 -17.65
CA GLY A 55 -16.27 -3.58 -17.32
C GLY A 55 -17.57 -2.80 -17.34
N GLU A 56 -18.52 -3.19 -18.19
CA GLU A 56 -19.86 -2.58 -18.23
C GLU A 56 -20.65 -2.83 -16.94
N GLN A 57 -20.43 -3.97 -16.26
CA GLN A 57 -21.07 -4.26 -14.98
C GLN A 57 -20.49 -3.37 -13.88
N ILE A 58 -19.16 -3.23 -13.84
CA ILE A 58 -18.46 -2.34 -12.89
C ILE A 58 -18.92 -0.88 -13.10
N ALA A 59 -18.91 -0.41 -14.35
CA ALA A 59 -19.30 0.96 -14.67
C ALA A 59 -20.77 1.24 -14.28
N ARG A 60 -21.66 0.29 -14.54
CA ARG A 60 -23.07 0.37 -14.14
C ARG A 60 -23.25 0.40 -12.63
N ALA A 61 -22.47 -0.38 -11.88
CA ALA A 61 -22.57 -0.47 -10.43
C ALA A 61 -22.29 0.88 -9.74
N VAL A 62 -21.44 1.73 -10.33
CA VAL A 62 -21.09 3.07 -9.79
C VAL A 62 -21.66 4.23 -10.62
N GLY A 63 -22.60 3.96 -11.53
CA GLY A 63 -23.30 5.00 -12.30
C GLY A 63 -22.43 5.79 -13.30
N ILE A 64 -21.36 5.20 -13.85
CA ILE A 64 -20.50 5.84 -14.86
C ILE A 64 -20.57 5.13 -16.21
N SER A 65 -20.07 5.78 -17.26
CA SER A 65 -19.88 5.13 -18.56
C SER A 65 -18.64 4.23 -18.58
N THR A 66 -18.68 3.15 -19.35
CA THR A 66 -17.52 2.26 -19.59
C THR A 66 -16.31 3.04 -20.12
N ARG A 67 -16.53 4.05 -20.98
CA ARG A 67 -15.47 4.97 -21.44
C ARG A 67 -14.82 5.74 -20.28
N THR A 68 -15.61 6.14 -19.29
CA THR A 68 -15.09 6.83 -18.10
C THR A 68 -14.28 5.86 -17.24
N LEU A 69 -14.76 4.63 -17.02
CA LEU A 69 -14.01 3.59 -16.31
C LEU A 69 -12.61 3.38 -16.92
N TRP A 70 -12.55 3.17 -18.23
CA TRP A 70 -11.29 2.91 -18.94
C TRP A 70 -10.35 4.12 -19.05
N ARG A 71 -10.87 5.35 -18.88
CA ARG A 71 -10.03 6.54 -18.69
C ARG A 71 -9.26 6.50 -17.36
N HIS A 72 -9.81 5.84 -16.34
CA HIS A 72 -9.21 5.75 -15.01
C HIS A 72 -8.35 4.50 -14.83
N PHE A 73 -8.66 3.41 -15.53
CA PHE A 73 -8.09 2.10 -15.29
C PHE A 73 -7.84 1.37 -16.61
N PRO A 74 -6.62 0.86 -16.86
CA PRO A 74 -6.31 0.15 -18.10
C PRO A 74 -6.97 -1.24 -18.21
N SER A 75 -7.40 -1.83 -17.09
CA SER A 75 -8.05 -3.14 -17.05
C SER A 75 -9.02 -3.28 -15.87
N LYS A 76 -9.91 -4.28 -15.91
CA LYS A 76 -10.80 -4.58 -14.78
C LYS A 76 -10.02 -4.94 -13.51
N GLN A 77 -8.93 -5.69 -13.62
CA GLN A 77 -8.08 -6.04 -12.47
C GLN A 77 -7.43 -4.79 -11.87
N SER A 78 -7.01 -3.82 -12.68
CA SER A 78 -6.43 -2.57 -12.17
C SER A 78 -7.42 -1.69 -11.41
N CYS A 79 -8.73 -1.93 -11.53
CA CYS A 79 -9.75 -1.18 -10.81
C CYS A 79 -9.66 -1.38 -9.29
N VAL A 80 -9.08 -2.49 -8.81
CA VAL A 80 -8.94 -2.78 -7.37
C VAL A 80 -7.78 -2.01 -6.70
N ARG A 81 -6.87 -1.42 -7.50
CA ARG A 81 -5.65 -0.75 -7.00
C ARG A 81 -5.90 0.29 -5.90
N PRO A 82 -6.93 1.17 -5.99
CA PRO A 82 -7.19 2.16 -4.95
C PRO A 82 -7.47 1.54 -3.58
N LEU A 83 -8.16 0.40 -3.52
CA LEU A 83 -8.45 -0.31 -2.27
C LEU A 83 -7.17 -0.93 -1.68
N LEU A 84 -6.32 -1.52 -2.54
CA LEU A 84 -5.00 -2.03 -2.13
C LEU A 84 -4.11 -0.92 -1.59
N ALA A 85 -4.06 0.22 -2.29
CA ALA A 85 -3.27 1.38 -1.87
C ALA A 85 -3.74 1.90 -0.50
N GLU A 86 -5.05 2.07 -0.29
CA GLU A 86 -5.61 2.47 1.01
C GLU A 86 -5.18 1.53 2.14
N SER A 87 -5.18 0.22 1.89
CA SER A 87 -4.78 -0.80 2.87
C SER A 87 -3.29 -0.77 3.19
N LEU A 88 -2.44 -0.61 2.16
CA LEU A 88 -0.99 -0.52 2.32
C LEU A 88 -0.58 0.82 2.95
N ASP A 89 -1.28 1.90 2.64
CA ASP A 89 -1.10 3.21 3.27
C ASP A 89 -1.45 3.13 4.75
N ALA A 90 -2.57 2.48 5.12
CA ALA A 90 -2.93 2.25 6.52
C ALA A 90 -1.87 1.43 7.27
N ALA A 91 -1.34 0.37 6.66
CA ALA A 91 -0.26 -0.43 7.24
C ALA A 91 1.03 0.40 7.41
N THR A 92 1.38 1.23 6.43
CA THR A 92 2.56 2.08 6.47
C THR A 92 2.42 3.21 7.48
N GLU A 93 1.21 3.75 7.64
CA GLU A 93 0.91 4.77 8.64
C GLU A 93 1.08 4.22 10.06
N GLN A 94 0.74 2.96 10.32
CA GLN A 94 1.03 2.32 11.61
C GLN A 94 2.53 2.34 11.92
N LEU A 95 3.40 2.14 10.93
CA LEU A 95 4.85 2.19 11.12
C LEU A 95 5.33 3.59 11.51
N ARG A 96 4.67 4.65 11.04
CA ARG A 96 5.02 6.05 11.38
C ARG A 96 4.76 6.39 12.84
N HIS A 97 3.85 5.65 13.49
CA HIS A 97 3.58 5.80 14.92
C HIS A 97 4.67 5.18 15.82
N CYS A 98 5.66 4.49 15.24
CA CYS A 98 6.76 3.90 16.00
C CYS A 98 7.62 4.98 16.68
N PRO A 99 7.72 5.00 18.03
CA PRO A 99 8.55 5.98 18.73
C PRO A 99 10.02 5.92 18.26
N PRO A 100 10.74 7.06 18.21
CA PRO A 100 12.11 7.10 17.68
C PRO A 100 13.07 6.17 18.41
N ASP A 101 12.90 6.01 19.73
CA ASP A 101 13.79 5.20 20.58
C ASP A 101 13.42 3.70 20.60
N THR A 102 12.38 3.30 19.88
CA THR A 102 11.90 1.90 19.84
C THR A 102 12.35 1.20 18.56
N GLY A 103 12.86 -0.03 18.64
CA GLY A 103 13.13 -0.83 17.45
C GLY A 103 11.84 -1.10 16.67
N LEU A 104 11.84 -0.91 15.34
CA LEU A 104 10.62 -1.05 14.52
C LEU A 104 9.99 -2.44 14.65
N LEU A 105 10.81 -3.49 14.67
CA LEU A 105 10.36 -4.86 14.87
C LEU A 105 9.70 -5.04 16.23
N THR A 106 10.32 -4.53 17.30
CA THR A 106 9.78 -4.57 18.66
C THR A 106 8.43 -3.89 18.71
N PHE A 107 8.32 -2.68 18.14
CA PHE A 107 7.06 -1.94 18.06
C PHE A 107 5.96 -2.71 17.31
N LEU A 108 6.29 -3.35 16.19
CA LEU A 108 5.33 -4.13 15.42
C LEU A 108 4.84 -5.38 16.18
N ILE A 109 5.76 -6.13 16.80
CA ILE A 109 5.41 -7.29 17.61
C ILE A 109 4.50 -6.88 18.78
N ASP A 110 4.85 -5.81 19.46
CA ASP A 110 4.12 -5.25 20.59
C ASP A 110 2.73 -4.72 20.18
N THR A 111 2.60 -4.14 18.98
CA THR A 111 1.30 -3.79 18.37
C THR A 111 0.44 -5.03 18.11
N CYS A 112 1.04 -6.13 17.66
CA CYS A 112 0.34 -7.40 17.50
C CYS A 112 -0.12 -7.96 18.86
N GLU A 113 0.72 -7.91 19.89
CA GLU A 113 0.41 -8.43 21.23
C GLU A 113 -0.69 -7.64 21.93
N ARG A 114 -0.74 -6.32 21.75
CA ARG A 114 -1.81 -5.46 22.29
C ARG A 114 -3.12 -5.54 21.53
N GLY A 115 -3.15 -6.17 20.36
CA GLY A 115 -4.34 -6.20 19.51
C GLY A 115 -4.75 -4.81 18.97
N THR A 116 -3.79 -3.90 18.82
CA THR A 116 -4.03 -2.53 18.31
C THR A 116 -3.88 -2.43 16.79
N LEU A 117 -3.83 -3.58 16.10
CA LEU A 117 -3.82 -3.63 14.64
C LEU A 117 -5.18 -3.18 14.10
N PRO A 118 -5.21 -2.48 12.95
CA PRO A 118 -6.45 -2.22 12.24
C PRO A 118 -7.15 -3.54 11.90
N GLU A 119 -8.49 -3.52 11.95
CA GLU A 119 -9.28 -4.65 11.45
C GLU A 119 -9.07 -4.81 9.94
N ALA A 120 -8.97 -6.07 9.49
CA ALA A 120 -8.81 -6.36 8.08
C ALA A 120 -10.13 -6.10 7.33
N ASP A 121 -10.10 -5.23 6.31
CA ASP A 121 -11.26 -4.99 5.45
C ASP A 121 -11.63 -6.31 4.72
N PRO A 122 -12.85 -6.84 4.88
CA PRO A 122 -13.28 -8.08 4.23
C PRO A 122 -13.08 -8.07 2.71
N ALA A 123 -13.28 -6.91 2.06
CA ALA A 123 -13.08 -6.76 0.63
C ALA A 123 -11.60 -6.96 0.24
N VAL A 124 -10.67 -6.52 1.10
CA VAL A 124 -9.24 -6.73 0.88
C VAL A 124 -8.89 -8.21 1.04
N LEU A 125 -9.50 -8.91 2.01
CA LEU A 125 -9.30 -10.35 2.18
C LEU A 125 -9.83 -11.13 0.96
N ASP A 126 -11.02 -10.80 0.46
CA ASP A 126 -11.56 -11.38 -0.78
C ASP A 126 -10.62 -11.15 -1.95
N LEU A 127 -10.13 -9.92 -2.10
CA LEU A 127 -9.18 -9.54 -3.13
C LEU A 127 -7.89 -10.37 -3.05
N ILE A 128 -7.29 -10.49 -1.87
CA ILE A 128 -6.07 -11.29 -1.66
C ILE A 128 -6.33 -12.76 -2.03
N ARG A 129 -7.46 -13.35 -1.62
CA ARG A 129 -7.83 -14.73 -1.99
C ARG A 129 -7.86 -14.93 -3.49
N MET A 130 -8.49 -14.01 -4.22
CA MET A 130 -8.64 -14.11 -5.67
C MET A 130 -7.29 -14.05 -6.42
N THR A 131 -6.23 -13.50 -5.81
CA THR A 131 -4.88 -13.51 -6.40
C THR A 131 -4.30 -14.93 -6.54
N GLY A 132 -4.78 -15.90 -5.75
CA GLY A 132 -4.38 -17.31 -5.88
C GLY A 132 -4.90 -17.98 -7.15
N THR A 133 -5.95 -17.42 -7.77
CA THR A 133 -6.63 -18.00 -8.93
C THR A 133 -6.59 -17.14 -10.19
N ASP A 134 -6.34 -15.83 -10.07
CA ASP A 134 -6.23 -14.90 -11.22
C ASP A 134 -4.82 -14.28 -11.31
N PRO A 135 -4.01 -14.66 -12.32
CA PRO A 135 -2.64 -14.15 -12.48
C PRO A 135 -2.55 -12.64 -12.73
N ALA A 136 -3.54 -12.03 -13.39
CA ALA A 136 -3.53 -10.59 -13.66
C ALA A 136 -3.79 -9.80 -12.37
N LEU A 137 -4.65 -10.32 -11.49
CA LEU A 137 -4.89 -9.77 -10.16
C LEU A 137 -3.68 -9.95 -9.25
N ARG A 138 -3.00 -11.11 -9.33
CA ARG A 138 -1.72 -11.35 -8.66
C ARG A 138 -0.67 -10.32 -9.05
N ALA A 139 -0.56 -9.99 -10.34
CA ALA A 139 0.36 -8.95 -10.82
C ALA A 139 0.02 -7.57 -10.22
N VAL A 140 -1.26 -7.21 -10.17
CA VAL A 140 -1.72 -5.95 -9.56
C VAL A 140 -1.39 -5.89 -8.05
N TRP A 141 -1.59 -6.98 -7.32
CA TRP A 141 -1.26 -7.09 -5.90
C TRP A 141 0.25 -6.94 -5.65
N LEU A 142 1.09 -7.63 -6.43
CA LEU A 142 2.55 -7.51 -6.33
C LEU A 142 3.04 -6.11 -6.69
N GLN A 143 2.48 -5.50 -7.74
CA GLN A 143 2.81 -4.13 -8.13
C GLN A 143 2.45 -3.13 -7.03
N ALA A 144 1.29 -3.26 -6.37
CA ALA A 144 0.92 -2.38 -5.26
C ALA A 144 1.92 -2.47 -4.09
N HIS A 145 2.39 -3.67 -3.78
CA HIS A 145 3.44 -3.87 -2.77
C HIS A 145 4.80 -3.30 -3.17
N ASP A 146 5.17 -3.37 -4.44
CA ASP A 146 6.39 -2.76 -4.96
C ASP A 146 6.31 -1.23 -4.90
N GLU A 147 5.16 -0.67 -5.27
CA GLU A 147 4.88 0.78 -5.21
C GLU A 147 4.91 1.33 -3.78
N ALA A 148 4.70 0.49 -2.75
CA ALA A 148 4.81 0.87 -1.34
C ALA A 148 6.27 0.87 -0.82
N LEU A 149 7.20 0.18 -1.48
CA LEU A 149 8.59 0.07 -1.02
C LEU A 149 9.32 1.41 -0.85
N PRO A 150 9.19 2.41 -1.75
CA PRO A 150 9.80 3.72 -1.54
C PRO A 150 9.41 4.35 -0.20
N VAL A 151 8.14 4.26 0.21
CA VAL A 151 7.67 4.84 1.47
C VAL A 151 8.31 4.14 2.67
N LEU A 152 8.39 2.81 2.63
CA LEU A 152 9.08 2.02 3.66
C LEU A 152 10.58 2.34 3.73
N ARG A 153 11.23 2.54 2.58
CA ARG A 153 12.65 2.89 2.53
C ARG A 153 12.91 4.25 3.18
N GLU A 154 12.12 5.26 2.87
CA GLU A 154 12.25 6.59 3.50
C GLU A 154 12.07 6.48 5.02
N LEU A 155 11.02 5.79 5.48
CA LEU A 155 10.77 5.61 6.92
C LEU A 155 11.95 4.93 7.63
N LEU A 156 12.50 3.88 7.04
CA LEU A 156 13.64 3.17 7.61
C LEU A 156 14.94 4.00 7.56
N ALA A 157 15.14 4.75 6.49
CA ALA A 157 16.32 5.61 6.32
C ALA A 157 16.35 6.74 7.36
N GLU A 158 15.22 7.43 7.56
CA GLU A 158 15.06 8.47 8.57
C GLU A 158 15.43 7.95 9.97
N ARG A 159 14.93 6.77 10.33
CA ARG A 159 15.20 6.15 11.64
C ARG A 159 16.65 5.71 11.81
N ALA A 160 17.29 5.26 10.73
CA ALA A 160 18.67 4.79 10.76
C ALA A 160 19.69 5.94 10.60
N GLY A 161 19.25 7.17 10.34
CA GLY A 161 20.16 8.27 9.94
C GLY A 161 20.96 7.94 8.68
N ALA A 162 20.34 7.19 7.75
CA ALA A 162 20.97 6.62 6.56
C ALA A 162 20.31 7.12 5.27
N SER A 163 20.85 6.73 4.11
CA SER A 163 20.21 7.05 2.83
C SER A 163 19.12 6.02 2.48
N PRO A 164 17.97 6.43 1.92
CA PRO A 164 16.95 5.49 1.39
C PRO A 164 17.46 4.68 0.18
N ASP A 165 18.61 5.07 -0.38
CA ASP A 165 19.29 4.36 -1.45
C ASP A 165 20.33 3.35 -0.98
N ASP A 166 20.67 3.33 0.32
CA ASP A 166 21.59 2.36 0.89
C ASP A 166 21.04 0.93 0.69
N LEU A 167 21.89 0.03 0.20
CA LEU A 167 21.51 -1.37 -0.04
C LEU A 167 20.90 -2.02 1.21
N ARG A 168 21.44 -1.71 2.39
CA ARG A 168 20.92 -2.19 3.67
C ARG A 168 19.47 -1.77 3.90
N ILE A 169 19.13 -0.52 3.63
CA ILE A 169 17.76 0.02 3.78
C ILE A 169 16.83 -0.62 2.74
N LYS A 170 17.29 -0.76 1.49
CA LYS A 170 16.55 -1.46 0.43
C LYS A 170 16.22 -2.89 0.81
N VAL A 171 17.20 -3.63 1.35
CA VAL A 171 17.00 -5.01 1.82
C VAL A 171 16.01 -5.04 2.99
N HIS A 172 16.19 -4.21 4.02
CA HIS A 172 15.27 -4.19 5.17
C HIS A 172 13.82 -3.85 4.78
N ALA A 173 13.63 -2.86 3.89
CA ALA A 173 12.30 -2.52 3.37
C ALA A 173 11.66 -3.70 2.62
N ALA A 174 12.44 -4.36 1.75
CA ALA A 174 11.98 -5.53 1.01
C ALA A 174 11.64 -6.71 1.93
N THR A 175 12.45 -6.97 2.95
CA THR A 175 12.22 -8.02 3.94
C THR A 175 10.94 -7.79 4.73
N ILE A 176 10.73 -6.58 5.28
CA ILE A 176 9.52 -6.25 6.03
C ILE A 176 8.29 -6.31 5.13
N ASN A 177 8.34 -5.72 3.93
CA ASN A 177 7.23 -5.78 2.97
C ASN A 177 6.88 -7.22 2.58
N GLY A 178 7.90 -8.06 2.37
CA GLY A 178 7.73 -9.48 2.08
C GLY A 178 7.05 -10.24 3.22
N ALA A 179 7.46 -9.97 4.46
CA ALA A 179 6.87 -10.59 5.65
C ALA A 179 5.40 -10.18 5.83
N LEU A 180 5.09 -8.89 5.72
CA LEU A 180 3.72 -8.37 5.83
C LEU A 180 2.83 -8.93 4.71
N ARG A 181 3.33 -8.97 3.48
CA ARG A 181 2.62 -9.55 2.34
C ARG A 181 2.33 -11.04 2.55
N ALA A 182 3.33 -11.81 2.97
CA ALA A 182 3.16 -13.24 3.22
C ALA A 182 2.15 -13.51 4.35
N ALA A 183 2.18 -12.71 5.43
CA ALA A 183 1.21 -12.81 6.52
C ALA A 183 -0.22 -12.49 6.06
N ALA A 184 -0.39 -11.46 5.24
CA ALA A 184 -1.70 -11.10 4.68
C ALA A 184 -2.24 -12.18 3.72
N GLU A 185 -1.38 -12.74 2.86
CA GLU A 185 -1.71 -13.85 1.96
C GLU A 185 -2.16 -15.10 2.76
N GLU A 186 -1.40 -15.48 3.79
CA GLU A 186 -1.72 -16.63 4.67
C GLU A 186 -3.03 -16.43 5.44
N PHE A 187 -3.22 -15.27 6.07
CA PHE A 187 -4.44 -14.98 6.84
C PHE A 187 -5.69 -14.97 5.94
N ALA A 188 -5.59 -14.38 4.75
CA ALA A 188 -6.71 -14.36 3.81
C ALA A 188 -7.10 -15.76 3.32
N GLN A 189 -6.12 -16.66 3.19
CA GLN A 189 -6.35 -18.07 2.80
C GLN A 189 -6.97 -18.87 3.96
N ARG A 190 -6.41 -18.78 5.16
CA ARG A 190 -6.92 -19.52 6.32
C ARG A 190 -8.32 -19.06 6.75
N SER A 191 -8.60 -17.76 6.70
CA SER A 191 -9.95 -17.22 7.00
C SER A 191 -11.05 -17.73 6.04
N ALA A 192 -10.70 -18.30 4.89
CA ALA A 192 -11.67 -18.95 4.01
C ALA A 192 -12.14 -20.32 4.54
N THR A 193 -11.28 -21.01 5.28
CA THR A 193 -11.54 -22.36 5.81
C THR A 193 -11.84 -22.38 7.30
N GLU A 194 -11.43 -21.34 8.02
CA GLU A 194 -11.57 -21.18 9.47
C GLU A 194 -12.39 -19.91 9.77
N PRO A 195 -13.74 -20.00 9.82
CA PRO A 195 -14.62 -18.82 9.91
C PRO A 195 -14.56 -18.08 11.25
N ASP A 196 -14.04 -18.73 12.31
CA ASP A 196 -13.87 -18.13 13.63
C ASP A 196 -12.57 -17.32 13.77
N MET A 197 -11.76 -17.26 12.70
CA MET A 197 -10.55 -16.46 12.70
C MET A 197 -10.84 -14.98 12.89
N GLY A 198 -10.09 -14.37 13.80
CA GLY A 198 -10.27 -12.97 14.15
C GLY A 198 -8.96 -12.17 14.18
N PRO A 199 -9.02 -10.97 14.75
CA PRO A 199 -7.86 -10.09 14.88
C PRO A 199 -6.67 -10.73 15.62
N ALA A 200 -6.93 -11.63 16.57
CA ALA A 200 -5.89 -12.33 17.32
C ALA A 200 -5.08 -13.30 16.43
N ASP A 201 -5.74 -13.98 15.48
CA ASP A 201 -5.09 -14.89 14.53
C ASP A 201 -4.25 -14.11 13.53
N LEU A 202 -4.77 -12.98 13.02
CA LEU A 202 -4.01 -12.06 12.17
C LEU A 202 -2.75 -11.58 12.90
N ALA A 203 -2.89 -11.14 14.16
CA ALA A 203 -1.77 -10.72 14.98
C ALA A 203 -0.74 -11.83 15.19
N ALA A 204 -1.18 -13.07 15.39
CA ALA A 204 -0.29 -14.22 15.54
C ALA A 204 0.48 -14.52 14.25
N ILE A 205 -0.17 -14.50 13.09
CA ILE A 205 0.45 -14.73 11.78
C ILE A 205 1.44 -13.60 11.45
N LEU A 206 1.07 -12.33 11.65
CA LEU A 206 1.96 -11.19 11.46
C LEU A 206 3.20 -11.28 12.34
N ARG A 207 3.03 -11.60 13.63
CA ARG A 207 4.14 -11.79 14.57
C ARG A 207 5.09 -12.89 14.11
N SER A 208 4.54 -14.02 13.67
CA SER A 208 5.33 -15.14 13.15
C SER A 208 6.16 -14.71 11.94
N ALA A 209 5.53 -14.09 10.94
CA ALA A 209 6.22 -13.62 9.73
C ALA A 209 7.31 -12.59 10.02
N LEU A 210 7.04 -11.63 10.92
CA LEU A 210 8.01 -10.61 11.33
C LEU A 210 9.21 -11.20 12.08
N ARG A 211 8.98 -12.21 12.94
CA ARG A 211 10.07 -12.92 13.63
C ARG A 211 10.94 -13.70 12.64
N THR A 212 10.33 -14.44 11.72
CA THR A 212 11.06 -15.14 10.65
C THR A 212 11.90 -14.17 9.81
N ALA A 213 11.35 -13.02 9.45
CA ALA A 213 12.08 -11.97 8.75
C ALA A 213 13.28 -11.43 9.53
N ALA A 214 13.17 -11.33 10.85
CA ALA A 214 14.24 -10.86 11.72
C ALA A 214 15.34 -11.91 11.95
N GLU A 215 14.96 -13.19 12.01
CA GLU A 215 15.88 -14.32 12.13
C GLU A 215 16.71 -14.52 10.85
N GLY A 216 16.16 -14.14 9.69
CA GLY A 216 16.85 -14.19 8.41
C GLY A 216 16.70 -15.54 7.71
N LEU A 217 17.70 -15.92 6.89
CA LEU A 217 17.71 -17.23 6.25
C LEU A 217 18.15 -18.30 7.26
N PRO A 218 17.46 -19.45 7.36
CA PRO A 218 17.74 -20.46 8.36
C PRO A 218 18.99 -21.33 8.07
N TYR A 219 19.85 -20.92 7.14
CA TYR A 219 21.02 -21.68 6.67
C TYR A 219 22.19 -20.78 6.27
#